data_AF-A0AAW2S3A3-F1
#
_entry.id   AF-A0AAW2S3A3-F1
#
_cell.length_a   1.000
_cell.length_b   1.000
_cell.length_c   1.000
_cell.angle_alpha   90.00
_cell.angle_beta   90.00
_cell.angle_gamma   90.00
#
_symmetry.space_group_name_H-M   'P 1'
#
loop_
_entity.id
_entity.type
_entity.pdbx_description
1 polymer ?
#
loop_
_entity_poly.entity_id
_entity_poly.type
_entity_poly.pdbx_seq_one_letter_code
_entity_poly.pdbx_strand_id
1 'polypeptide(L)'
;MTKKSFVGQSALASGLLDLIHTEVYGPLSTPARGEYSYFITFIEDHSRYDYVYLIRYKSEAFGRFKEYRLEVENQTGHKIKTLLLDRGEEYLS
;
A
#
# COMPACT_ATOMS: atom_id res chain seq x y z
N MET A 1 8.76 18.47 -11.43
CA MET A 1 9.11 17.19 -10.77
C MET A 1 8.35 16.11 -11.52
N THR A 2 9.00 15.49 -12.51
CA THR A 2 8.34 14.61 -13.48
C THR A 2 8.15 13.25 -12.86
N LYS A 3 6.89 12.86 -12.58
CA LYS A 3 6.57 11.49 -12.19
C LYS A 3 6.98 10.61 -13.36
N LYS A 4 8.02 9.79 -13.21
CA LYS A 4 8.39 8.81 -14.23
C LYS A 4 7.19 7.90 -14.43
N SER A 5 6.63 7.89 -15.62
CA SER A 5 5.69 6.87 -16.05
C SER A 5 6.41 5.52 -15.99
N PHE A 6 5.89 4.60 -15.19
CA PHE A 6 6.34 3.22 -15.22
C PHE A 6 5.96 2.63 -16.58
N VAL A 7 6.93 2.56 -17.49
CA VAL A 7 6.91 1.65 -18.63
C VAL A 7 7.56 0.35 -18.15
N GLY A 8 6.85 -0.33 -17.26
CA GLY A 8 6.93 -1.77 -17.13
C GLY A 8 5.54 -2.23 -17.50
N GLN A 9 5.42 -3.08 -18.52
CA GLN A 9 4.15 -3.72 -18.86
C GLN A 9 3.83 -4.68 -17.70
N SER A 10 3.39 -4.17 -16.54
CA SER A 10 2.79 -4.99 -15.50
C SER A 10 1.54 -5.55 -16.14
N ALA A 11 1.42 -6.87 -16.17
CA ALA A 11 0.16 -7.51 -16.54
C ALA A 11 -0.94 -6.79 -15.75
N LEU A 12 -1.84 -6.10 -16.46
CA LEU A 12 -2.98 -5.44 -15.83
C LEU A 12 -3.66 -6.49 -14.95
N ALA A 13 -4.01 -6.12 -13.71
CA ALA A 13 -4.80 -7.00 -12.86
C ALA A 13 -6.04 -7.46 -13.63
N SER A 14 -6.22 -8.77 -13.76
CA SER A 14 -7.33 -9.35 -14.53
C SER A 14 -8.63 -9.39 -13.73
N GLY A 15 -8.53 -9.26 -12.41
CA GLY A 15 -9.64 -9.18 -11.47
C GLY A 15 -9.24 -8.55 -10.14
N LEU A 16 -10.24 -8.40 -9.28
CA LEU A 16 -10.10 -7.78 -7.96
C LEU A 16 -9.04 -8.48 -7.11
N LEU A 17 -8.19 -7.67 -6.47
CA LEU A 17 -7.13 -8.11 -5.55
C LEU A 17 -6.03 -8.96 -6.19
N ASP A 18 -5.95 -9.02 -7.53
CA ASP A 18 -4.85 -9.70 -8.24
C ASP A 18 -3.49 -9.03 -7.94
N LEU A 19 -3.49 -7.70 -7.87
CA LEU A 19 -2.30 -6.89 -7.67
C LEU A 19 -2.60 -5.69 -6.77
N ILE A 20 -1.93 -5.65 -5.62
CA ILE A 20 -1.95 -4.51 -4.71
C ILE A 20 -0.59 -3.82 -4.77
N HIS A 21 -0.58 -2.54 -5.11
CA HIS A 21 0.60 -1.69 -4.96
C HIS A 21 0.63 -1.12 -3.55
N THR A 22 1.79 -1.14 -2.90
CA THR A 22 1.98 -0.55 -1.58
C THR A 22 3.25 0.28 -1.50
N GLU A 23 3.17 1.38 -0.77
CA GLU A 23 4.29 2.28 -0.51
C GLU A 23 4.13 2.93 0.87
N VAL A 24 5.26 3.17 1.55
CA VAL A 24 5.28 3.90 2.81
C VAL A 24 6.01 5.23 2.63
N TYR A 25 5.35 6.29 3.03
CA TYR A 25 5.81 7.65 2.89
C TYR A 25 6.14 8.25 4.26
N GLY A 26 7.24 9.01 4.30
CA GLY A 26 7.64 9.80 5.46
C GLY A 26 9.13 9.68 5.82
N PRO A 27 9.57 10.36 6.89
CA PRO A 27 8.73 11.12 7.82
C PRO A 27 8.13 12.39 7.18
N LEU A 28 6.88 12.70 7.52
CA LEU A 28 6.23 13.95 7.16
C LEU A 28 6.95 15.12 7.83
N SER A 29 7.13 16.23 7.11
CA SER A 29 7.76 17.45 7.64
C SER A 29 6.99 18.05 8.81
N THR A 30 5.68 17.81 8.86
CA THR A 30 4.81 18.13 9.99
C THR A 30 3.97 16.89 10.28
N PRO A 31 4.13 16.26 11.47
CA PRO A 31 3.33 15.10 11.84
C PRO A 31 1.83 15.42 11.81
N ALA A 32 1.02 14.45 11.40
CA ALA A 32 -0.42 14.55 11.52
C ALA A 32 -0.84 14.49 13.01
N ARG A 33 -2.08 14.88 13.29
CA ARG A 33 -2.64 14.90 14.65
C ARG A 33 -2.50 13.51 15.30
N GLY A 34 -1.88 13.46 16.48
CA GLY A 34 -1.59 12.19 17.18
C GLY A 34 -0.21 11.61 16.89
N GLU A 35 0.72 12.46 16.40
CA GLU A 35 2.15 12.15 16.19
C GLU A 35 2.41 11.11 15.09
N TYR A 36 1.50 11.02 14.11
CA TYR A 36 1.68 10.17 12.95
C TYR A 36 2.64 10.85 11.96
N SER A 37 3.85 10.32 11.88
CA SER A 37 4.90 10.85 11.01
C SER A 37 4.99 10.12 9.67
N TYR A 38 4.26 9.02 9.46
CA TYR A 38 4.30 8.27 8.21
C TYR A 38 2.87 7.90 7.77
N PHE A 39 2.74 7.49 6.51
CA PHE A 39 1.53 6.81 6.04
C PHE A 39 1.88 5.70 5.05
N ILE A 40 1.05 4.67 5.01
CA ILE A 40 1.14 3.57 4.05
C ILE A 40 -0.08 3.60 3.14
N THR A 41 0.14 3.37 1.85
CA THR A 41 -0.93 3.22 0.86
C THR A 41 -1.05 1.76 0.41
N PHE A 42 -2.27 1.34 0.10
CA PHE A 42 -2.58 0.10 -0.60
C PHE A 42 -3.52 0.41 -1.75
N ILE A 43 -3.05 0.25 -2.97
CA ILE A 43 -3.73 0.64 -4.22
C ILE A 43 -4.05 -0.64 -4.98
N GLU A 44 -5.33 -0.94 -5.16
CA GLU A 44 -5.78 -2.11 -5.90
C GLU A 44 -5.80 -1.78 -7.41
N ASP A 45 -5.05 -2.54 -8.22
CA ASP A 45 -4.82 -2.16 -9.62
C ASP A 45 -6.08 -2.24 -10.49
N HIS A 46 -7.00 -3.18 -10.24
CA HIS A 46 -8.18 -3.41 -11.09
C HIS A 46 -9.29 -2.36 -10.91
N SER A 47 -9.70 -2.09 -9.67
CA SER A 47 -10.78 -1.17 -9.30
C SER A 47 -10.30 0.24 -9.00
N ARG A 48 -8.98 0.45 -8.85
CA ARG A 48 -8.38 1.71 -8.37
C ARG A 48 -8.88 2.15 -7.00
N TYR A 49 -9.38 1.20 -6.20
CA TYR A 49 -9.76 1.47 -4.82
C TYR A 49 -8.52 1.48 -3.94
N ASP A 50 -8.36 2.56 -3.18
CA ASP A 50 -7.14 2.86 -2.44
C ASP A 50 -7.42 3.00 -0.95
N TYR A 51 -6.49 2.50 -0.14
CA TYR A 51 -6.49 2.65 1.31
C TYR A 51 -5.28 3.45 1.75
N VAL A 52 -5.47 4.32 2.74
CA VAL A 52 -4.40 5.10 3.38
C VAL A 52 -4.47 4.92 4.88
N TYR A 53 -3.36 4.47 5.48
CA TYR A 53 -3.24 4.34 6.93
C TYR A 53 -2.13 5.23 7.46
N LEU A 54 -2.46 6.06 8.46
CA LEU A 54 -1.47 6.81 9.23
C LEU A 54 -0.76 5.89 10.23
N ILE A 55 0.57 5.94 10.26
CA ILE A 55 1.41 5.15 11.19
C ILE A 55 2.47 6.04 11.86
N ARG A 56 2.81 5.75 13.12
CA ARG A 56 3.81 6.57 13.85
C ARG A 56 5.22 6.14 13.52
N TYR A 57 5.42 4.84 13.32
CA TYR A 57 6.70 4.23 12.99
C TYR A 57 6.54 3.33 11.75
N LYS A 58 7.59 3.21 10.93
CA LYS A 58 7.62 2.26 9.80
C LYS A 58 7.32 0.83 10.24
N SER A 59 7.75 0.43 11.44
CA SER A 59 7.49 -0.91 12.00
C SER A 59 6.00 -1.27 12.14
N GLU A 60 5.09 -0.30 12.14
CA GLU A 60 3.65 -0.54 12.16
C GLU A 60 3.08 -0.99 10.80
N ALA A 61 3.83 -0.82 9.70
CA ALA A 61 3.36 -1.07 8.34
C ALA A 61 2.83 -2.50 8.14
N PHE A 62 3.55 -3.50 8.65
CA PHE A 62 3.12 -4.89 8.56
C PHE A 62 1.83 -5.18 9.35
N GLY A 63 1.63 -4.48 10.47
CA GLY A 63 0.37 -4.52 11.22
C GLY A 63 -0.78 -4.01 10.38
N ARG A 64 -0.62 -2.84 9.75
CA ARG A 64 -1.65 -2.25 8.86
C ARG A 64 -1.91 -3.09 7.62
N PHE A 65 -0.91 -3.78 7.08
CA PHE A 65 -1.13 -4.72 5.98
C PHE A 65 -2.05 -5.89 6.39
N LYS A 66 -1.91 -6.44 7.60
CA LYS A 66 -2.79 -7.51 8.09
C LYS A 66 -4.23 -7.04 8.23
N GLU A 67 -4.43 -5.85 8.78
CA GLU A 67 -5.74 -5.21 8.92
C GLU A 67 -6.38 -5.00 7.54
N TYR A 68 -5.63 -4.37 6.63
CA TYR A 68 -6.04 -4.16 5.24
C TYR A 68 -6.44 -5.47 4.55
N ARG A 69 -5.60 -6.50 4.61
CA ARG A 69 -5.89 -7.81 4.00
C ARG A 69 -7.19 -8.39 4.54
N LEU A 70 -7.36 -8.41 5.86
CA LEU A 70 -8.57 -8.94 6.46
C LEU A 70 -9.82 -8.19 5.98
N GLU A 71 -9.74 -6.85 5.95
CA GLU A 71 -10.84 -6.00 5.51
C GLU A 71 -11.23 -6.25 4.06
N VAL A 72 -10.29 -6.14 3.11
CA VAL A 72 -10.61 -6.24 1.68
C VAL A 72 -11.02 -7.65 1.27
N GLU A 73 -10.43 -8.68 1.86
CA GLU A 73 -10.81 -10.06 1.56
C GLU A 73 -12.22 -10.39 2.08
N ASN A 74 -12.60 -9.83 3.25
CA ASN A 74 -13.95 -10.01 3.78
C ASN A 74 -15.00 -9.21 2.99
N GLN A 75 -14.67 -8.00 2.55
CA GLN A 75 -15.58 -7.14 1.79
C GLN A 75 -15.84 -7.69 0.37
N THR A 76 -14.80 -8.21 -0.29
CA THR A 76 -14.87 -8.62 -1.69
C THR A 76 -15.12 -10.11 -1.88
N GLY A 77 -14.85 -10.94 -0.85
CA GLY A 77 -14.82 -12.40 -0.97
C GLY A 77 -13.64 -12.95 -1.77
N HIS A 78 -12.73 -12.09 -2.23
CA HIS A 78 -11.53 -12.46 -3.00
C HIS A 78 -10.30 -12.49 -2.10
N LYS A 79 -9.20 -13.09 -2.57
CA LYS A 79 -7.91 -13.13 -1.86
C LYS A 79 -6.89 -12.25 -2.56
N ILE A 80 -6.04 -11.58 -1.78
CA ILE A 80 -4.90 -10.86 -2.35
C ILE A 80 -3.93 -11.87 -2.95
N LYS A 81 -3.65 -11.75 -4.24
CA LYS A 81 -2.72 -12.66 -4.94
C LYS A 81 -1.29 -12.16 -4.92
N THR A 82 -1.09 -10.87 -5.22
CA THR A 82 0.24 -10.28 -5.33
C THR A 82 0.28 -8.92 -4.62
N LEU A 83 1.32 -8.72 -3.81
CA LEU A 83 1.66 -7.42 -3.24
C LEU A 83 2.94 -6.92 -3.90
N LEU A 84 2.87 -5.78 -4.58
CA LEU A 84 4.02 -5.11 -5.17
C LEU A 84 4.40 -3.91 -4.30
N LEU A 85 5.61 -4.00 -3.73
CA LEU A 85 6.24 -2.87 -3.05
C LEU A 85 6.95 -2.01 -4.09
N ASP A 86 6.61 -0.72 -4.18
CA ASP A 86 7.40 0.17 -5.04
C ASP A 86 8.81 0.30 -4.44
N ARG A 87 9.85 0.10 -5.25
CA ARG A 87 11.22 -0.06 -4.76
C ARG A 87 11.75 1.26 -4.20
N GLY A 88 11.73 1.36 -2.87
CA GLY A 88 12.47 2.31 -2.05
C GLY A 88 12.85 1.68 -0.70
N GLU A 89 13.54 0.54 -0.75
CA GLU A 89 14.23 -0.15 0.36
C GLU A 89 13.42 -0.54 1.63
N GLU A 90 13.29 -1.87 1.77
CA GLU A 90 13.35 -2.72 2.97
C GLU A 90 12.19 -2.72 4.02
N TYR A 91 11.34 -3.75 3.92
CA TYR A 91 10.47 -4.25 5.02
C TYR A 91 10.85 -5.68 5.46
N LEU A 92 12.13 -6.04 5.39
CA LEU A 92 12.62 -7.33 5.90
C LEU A 92 13.96 -7.14 6.64
N SER A 93 13.88 -6.62 7.87
CA SER A 93 14.81 -6.92 8.97
C SER A 93 14.16 -6.62 10.32
#